data_AF-K1RCV7-F1
#
_entry.id   AF-K1RCV7-F1
#
_cell.length_a   1.000
_cell.length_b   1.000
_cell.length_c   1.000
_cell.angle_alpha   90.00
_cell.angle_beta   90.00
_cell.angle_gamma   90.00
#
_symmetry.space_group_name_H-M   'P 1'
#
loop_
_entity.id
_entity.type
_entity.pdbx_description
1 polymer ?
#
loop_
_entity_poly.entity_id
_entity_poly.type
_entity_poly.pdbx_seq_one_letter_code
_entity_poly.pdbx_strand_id
1 'polypeptide(L)'
;MTVSMFTGWFGSILLLVKLCCHVGLGYNVDTEFPQIFRGPSGSRFGVTAEIVKTVSNSWILVGATGDNFTDKPEIPEPGNVYACPVNFNIDILRLLISWKE
;
A
#
# COMPACT_ATOMS: atom_id res chain seq x y z
N MET A 1 19.85 40.73 25.05
CA MET A 1 19.94 39.99 23.76
C MET A 1 19.84 38.46 23.90
N THR A 2 19.45 37.90 25.05
CA THR A 2 19.34 36.43 25.23
C THR A 2 17.90 35.92 25.12
N VAL A 3 16.91 36.72 25.56
CA VAL A 3 15.48 36.31 25.56
C VAL A 3 14.89 36.14 24.15
N SER A 4 15.37 36.91 23.16
CA SER A 4 14.89 36.83 21.76
C SER A 4 15.48 35.64 20.98
N MET A 5 16.61 35.10 21.41
CA MET A 5 17.24 33.92 20.78
C MET A 5 16.52 32.63 21.19
N PHE A 6 16.09 32.52 22.44
CA PHE A 6 15.31 31.36 22.91
C PHE A 6 13.93 31.30 22.25
N THR A 7 13.22 32.42 22.15
CA THR A 7 11.89 32.46 21.50
C THR A 7 11.93 32.12 20.02
N GLY A 8 13.01 32.52 19.32
CA GLY A 8 13.22 32.16 17.91
C GLY A 8 13.44 30.66 17.72
N TRP A 9 14.20 30.00 18.59
CA TRP A 9 14.47 28.57 18.47
C TRP A 9 13.23 27.72 18.74
N PHE A 10 12.46 28.06 19.78
CA PHE A 10 11.17 27.42 20.05
C PHE A 10 10.20 27.60 18.88
N GLY A 11 10.15 28.79 18.27
CA GLY A 11 9.33 29.05 17.08
C GLY A 11 9.73 28.18 15.89
N SER A 12 11.03 28.05 15.60
CA SER A 12 11.54 27.20 14.52
C SER A 12 11.27 25.71 14.76
N ILE A 13 11.41 25.23 16.00
CA ILE A 13 11.08 23.84 16.36
C ILE A 13 9.58 23.58 16.16
N LEU A 14 8.71 24.48 16.60
CA LEU A 14 7.26 24.35 16.41
C LEU A 14 6.86 24.38 14.93
N LEU A 15 7.53 25.18 14.12
CA LEU A 15 7.33 25.22 12.66
C LEU A 15 7.74 23.90 12.00
N LEU A 16 8.90 23.36 12.37
CA LEU A 16 9.40 22.07 11.86
C LEU A 16 8.49 20.91 12.27
N VAL A 17 7.99 20.89 13.51
CA VAL A 17 7.02 19.89 13.97
C VAL A 17 5.73 19.97 13.16
N LYS A 18 5.17 21.17 12.94
CA LYS A 18 3.98 21.35 12.10
C LYS A 18 4.20 20.87 10.67
N LEU A 19 5.35 21.20 10.08
CA LEU A 19 5.68 20.78 8.72
C LEU A 19 5.82 19.26 8.63
N CYS A 20 6.52 18.62 9.58
CA CYS A 20 6.62 17.16 9.67
C CYS A 20 5.25 16.49 9.86
N CYS A 21 4.36 17.04 10.68
CA CYS A 21 3.00 16.51 10.87
C CYS A 21 2.14 16.66 9.61
N HIS A 22 2.35 17.69 8.78
CA HIS A 22 1.59 17.90 7.55
C HIS A 22 2.06 17.02 6.38
N VAL A 23 3.36 16.71 6.34
CA VAL A 23 3.95 15.84 5.31
C VAL A 23 3.65 14.36 5.58
N GLY A 24 3.31 13.99 6.81
CA GLY A 24 3.13 12.60 7.24
C GLY A 24 1.75 11.96 7.02
N LEU A 25 0.76 12.68 6.48
CA LEU A 25 -0.58 12.14 6.28
C LEU A 25 -0.83 11.90 4.79
N GLY A 26 -0.66 10.66 4.34
CA GLY A 26 -1.46 10.16 3.22
C GLY A 26 -2.92 10.26 3.65
N TYR A 27 -3.56 11.40 3.38
CA TYR A 27 -4.79 11.80 4.06
C TYR A 27 -6.06 11.22 3.44
N ASN A 28 -5.95 10.59 2.27
CA ASN A 28 -7.10 10.12 1.50
C ASN A 28 -7.09 8.60 1.24
N VAL A 29 -6.17 7.85 1.88
CA VAL A 29 -6.18 6.39 1.84
C VAL A 29 -6.99 5.89 3.03
N ASP A 30 -8.05 5.13 2.78
CA ASP A 30 -8.86 4.51 3.82
C ASP A 30 -8.03 3.44 4.56
N THR A 31 -7.82 3.67 5.86
CA THR A 31 -7.14 2.74 6.77
C THR A 31 -8.12 2.03 7.71
N GLU A 32 -9.39 2.45 7.75
CA GLU A 32 -10.41 1.88 8.64
C GLU A 32 -11.03 0.62 8.02
N PHE A 33 -11.27 0.63 6.70
CA PHE A 33 -11.89 -0.50 5.99
C PHE A 33 -11.01 -1.05 4.84
N PRO A 34 -9.79 -1.54 5.13
CA PRO A 34 -8.94 -2.12 4.10
C PRO A 34 -9.51 -3.46 3.60
N GLN A 35 -9.38 -3.71 2.29
CA GLN A 35 -9.59 -5.03 1.73
C GLN A 35 -8.32 -5.87 1.91
N ILE A 36 -8.40 -6.96 2.68
CA ILE A 36 -7.24 -7.79 3.03
C ILE A 36 -7.28 -9.12 2.26
N PHE A 37 -6.26 -9.35 1.44
CA PHE A 37 -6.01 -10.63 0.79
C PHE A 37 -4.94 -11.43 1.54
N ARG A 38 -5.12 -12.75 1.67
CA ARG A 38 -4.16 -13.65 2.31
C ARG A 38 -3.86 -14.81 1.36
N GLY A 39 -2.58 -15.11 1.19
CA GLY A 39 -2.12 -16.31 0.48
C GLY A 39 -1.76 -17.46 1.43
N PRO A 40 -1.30 -18.59 0.87
CA PRO A 40 -0.85 -19.74 1.66
C PRO A 40 0.32 -19.37 2.60
N SER A 41 0.37 -20.04 3.75
CA SER A 41 1.48 -19.86 4.70
C SER A 41 2.82 -20.24 4.07
N GLY A 42 3.87 -19.47 4.33
CA GLY A 42 5.22 -19.72 3.79
C GLY A 42 5.43 -19.36 2.33
N SER A 43 4.37 -19.07 1.57
CA SER A 43 4.42 -18.82 0.11
C SER A 43 5.04 -17.49 -0.30
N ARG A 44 5.39 -16.62 0.66
CA ARG A 44 5.84 -15.24 0.39
C ARG A 44 4.83 -14.46 -0.47
N PHE A 45 3.53 -14.70 -0.25
CA PHE A 45 2.45 -13.97 -0.89
C PHE A 45 2.54 -12.47 -0.58
N GLY A 46 2.50 -11.63 -1.60
CA GLY A 46 2.59 -10.17 -1.47
C GLY A 46 3.98 -9.59 -1.73
N VAL A 47 4.98 -10.40 -2.11
CA VAL A 47 6.31 -9.89 -2.48
C VAL A 47 6.25 -8.98 -3.73
N THR A 48 5.32 -9.26 -4.64
CA THR A 48 4.99 -8.37 -5.76
C THR A 48 3.47 -8.24 -5.86
N ALA A 49 3.00 -7.06 -6.29
CA ALA A 49 1.57 -6.82 -6.54
C ALA A 49 1.38 -5.82 -7.69
N GLU A 50 0.32 -6.00 -8.48
CA GLU A 50 -0.03 -5.13 -9.61
C GLU A 50 -1.55 -4.98 -9.75
N ILE A 51 -2.04 -3.80 -10.09
CA ILE A 51 -3.47 -3.58 -10.35
C ILE A 51 -3.73 -3.81 -11.84
N VAL A 52 -4.59 -4.78 -12.16
CA VAL A 52 -4.98 -5.08 -13.54
C VAL A 52 -6.45 -4.77 -13.74
N LYS A 53 -6.74 -3.86 -14.67
CA LYS A 53 -8.10 -3.47 -15.04
C LYS A 53 -8.38 -3.84 -16.49
N THR A 54 -9.52 -4.48 -16.70
CA THR A 54 -10.11 -4.72 -18.02
C THR A 54 -11.44 -3.97 -18.14
N VAL A 55 -12.09 -4.06 -19.30
CA VAL A 55 -13.39 -3.40 -19.54
C VAL A 55 -14.44 -3.86 -18.52
N SER A 56 -14.44 -5.14 -18.16
CA SER A 56 -15.48 -5.76 -17.32
C SER A 56 -15.03 -6.11 -15.91
N ASN A 57 -13.72 -6.27 -15.66
CA ASN A 57 -13.21 -6.82 -14.42
C ASN A 57 -11.99 -6.05 -13.92
N SER A 58 -11.73 -6.14 -12.62
CA SER A 58 -10.54 -5.59 -11.99
C SER A 58 -9.97 -6.59 -10.99
N TRP A 59 -8.66 -6.69 -10.97
CA TRP A 59 -7.92 -7.59 -10.09
C TRP A 59 -6.71 -6.89 -9.50
N ILE A 60 -6.31 -7.35 -8.31
CA ILE A 60 -4.94 -7.20 -7.83
C ILE A 60 -4.26 -8.53 -8.12
N LEU A 61 -3.25 -8.52 -8.98
CA LEU A 61 -2.37 -9.67 -9.15
C LEU A 61 -1.33 -9.66 -8.05
N VAL A 62 -1.14 -10.79 -7.37
CA VAL A 62 -0.21 -10.91 -6.25
C VAL A 62 0.73 -12.09 -6.47
N GLY A 63 2.03 -11.83 -6.44
CA GLY A 63 3.06 -12.86 -6.51
C GLY A 63 3.24 -13.57 -5.17
N ALA A 64 3.44 -14.89 -5.23
CA ALA A 64 3.74 -15.75 -4.09
C ALA A 64 4.91 -16.69 -4.46
N THR A 65 6.14 -16.21 -4.29
CA THR A 65 7.36 -16.86 -4.83
C THR A 65 7.79 -18.13 -4.10
N GLY A 66 7.17 -18.46 -2.97
CA GLY A 66 7.41 -19.70 -2.20
C GLY A 66 6.29 -20.72 -2.34
N ASP A 67 5.32 -20.47 -3.21
CA ASP A 67 4.21 -21.38 -3.40
C ASP A 67 4.57 -22.58 -4.29
N ASN A 68 3.86 -23.69 -4.10
CA ASN A 68 4.06 -24.92 -4.86
C ASN A 68 2.98 -25.13 -5.91
N PHE A 69 3.35 -25.76 -7.03
CA PHE A 69 2.38 -26.22 -8.02
C PHE A 69 1.69 -27.49 -7.55
N THR A 70 0.36 -27.54 -7.69
CA THR A 70 -0.42 -28.75 -7.38
C THR A 70 -0.22 -29.87 -8.40
N ASP A 71 0.11 -29.52 -9.65
CA ASP A 71 0.27 -30.45 -10.78
C ASP A 71 1.73 -30.91 -10.97
N LYS A 72 2.71 -30.25 -10.35
CA LYS A 72 4.14 -30.58 -10.45
C LYS A 72 4.82 -30.55 -9.08
N PRO A 73 4.46 -31.48 -8.17
CA PRO A 73 4.97 -31.50 -6.81
C PRO A 73 6.49 -31.72 -6.72
N GLU A 74 7.12 -32.23 -7.79
CA GLU A 74 8.56 -32.45 -7.85
C GLU A 74 9.40 -31.17 -7.99
N ILE A 75 8.79 -30.05 -8.38
CA ILE A 75 9.48 -28.75 -8.49
C ILE A 75 9.28 -27.98 -7.19
N PRO A 76 10.32 -27.72 -6.38
CA PRO A 76 10.19 -27.00 -5.12
C PRO A 76 10.05 -25.50 -5.35
N GLU A 77 9.07 -24.89 -4.70
CA GLU A 77 8.82 -23.44 -4.65
C GLU A 77 8.89 -22.72 -6.02
N PRO A 78 8.23 -23.20 -7.09
CA PRO A 78 8.21 -22.52 -8.39
C PRO A 78 7.55 -21.13 -8.31
N GLY A 79 6.69 -20.92 -7.32
CA GLY A 79 5.92 -19.71 -7.12
C GLY A 79 4.66 -19.64 -7.98
N ASN A 80 3.66 -18.90 -7.50
CA ASN A 80 2.39 -18.67 -8.20
C ASN A 80 2.05 -17.19 -8.29
N VAL A 81 1.15 -16.85 -9.22
CA VAL A 81 0.49 -15.55 -9.28
C VAL A 81 -1.00 -15.73 -8.98
N TYR A 82 -1.47 -15.01 -7.98
CA TYR A 82 -2.86 -15.02 -7.54
C TYR A 82 -3.60 -13.83 -8.14
N ALA A 83 -4.80 -14.07 -8.67
CA ALA A 83 -5.69 -13.01 -9.13
C ALA A 83 -6.77 -12.73 -8.07
N CYS A 84 -6.64 -11.61 -7.35
CA CYS A 84 -7.57 -11.20 -6.32
C CYS A 84 -8.63 -10.26 -6.93
N PRO A 85 -9.90 -10.68 -7.10
CA PRO A 85 -10.91 -9.83 -7.69
C PRO A 85 -11.23 -8.64 -6.77
N VAL A 86 -11.29 -7.46 -7.39
CA VAL A 86 -11.63 -6.21 -6.70
C VAL A 86 -12.71 -5.49 -7.49
N ASN A 87 -13.61 -4.80 -6.78
CA ASN A 87 -14.65 -4.00 -7.40
C ASN A 87 -14.38 -2.52 -7.15
N PHE A 88 -13.83 -1.85 -8.16
CA PHE A 88 -13.59 -0.40 -8.15
C PHE A 88 -14.85 0.43 -8.48
N ASN A 89 -15.98 -0.21 -8.81
CA ASN A 89 -17.27 0.44 -9.08
C ASN A 89 -18.19 0.49 -7.84
N ILE A 90 -17.74 0.01 -6.69
CA ILE A 90 -18.40 0.36 -5.42
C ILE A 90 -17.92 1.78 -5.10
N ASP A 91 -18.83 2.75 -5.12
CA ASP A 91 -18.64 4.21 -4.94
C ASP A 91 -18.02 4.64 -3.59
N ILE A 92 -17.16 3.82 -2.99
CA ILE A 92 -16.35 4.14 -1.81
C ILE A 92 -14.86 3.80 -2.04
N LEU A 93 -14.50 2.92 -3.00
CA LEU A 93 -13.09 2.61 -3.31
C LEU A 93 -12.59 3.32 -4.57
N ARG A 94 -12.68 4.65 -4.58
CA ARG A 94 -11.97 5.46 -5.58
C ARG A 94 -10.50 5.48 -5.18
N LEU A 95 -9.69 4.55 -5.72
CA LEU A 95 -8.23 4.62 -5.64
C LEU A 95 -7.73 5.83 -6.47
N LEU A 96 -7.92 7.03 -5.93
CA LEU A 96 -7.33 8.25 -6.47
C LEU A 96 -5.88 8.32 -6.01
N ILE A 97 -5.00 7.63 -6.75
CA ILE A 97 -3.57 7.98 -6.74
C ILE A 97 -3.42 9.15 -7.72
N SER A 98 -3.78 10.35 -7.26
CA SER A 98 -3.54 11.58 -8.01
C SER A 98 -2.09 11.99 -7.77
N TRP A 99 -1.21 11.68 -8.73
CA TRP A 99 0.10 12.35 -8.80
C TRP A 99 -0.16 13.79 -9.24
N LYS A 100 0.19 14.75 -8.39
CA LYS A 100 0.28 16.15 -8.79
C LYS A 100 1.70 16.36 -9.32
N GLU A 101 1.80 16.64 -10.61
CA GLU A 101 3.02 17.18 -11.24
C GLU A 101 3.40 18.53 -10.61
#